data_AF-A0A4Q1HK19-F1
#
_entry.id   AF-A0A4Q1HK19-F1
#
_cell.length_a   1.000
_cell.length_b   1.000
_cell.length_c   1.000
_cell.angle_alpha   90.00
_cell.angle_beta   90.00
_cell.angle_gamma   90.00
#
_symmetry.space_group_name_H-M   'P 1'
#
loop_
_entity.id
_entity.type
_entity.pdbx_description
1 polymer ?
#
loop_
_entity_poly.entity_id
_entity_poly.type
_entity_poly.pdbx_seq_one_letter_code
_entity_poly.pdbx_strand_id
1 'polypeptide(L)'
;MMDDDIKKAEKRGYARGYAAGKQFRLRGMQAERTLREEQAFWDRAYLVLLPFAFEQQGWKFGDQAITKPQDRTKLAAEWATTALQTRRLRRP
;
A
#
# COMPACT_ATOMS: atom_id res chain seq x y z
N MET A 1 25.48 45.15 -13.42
CA MET A 1 25.36 44.45 -12.12
C MET A 1 23.95 43.91 -11.87
N MET A 2 22.86 44.64 -12.14
CA MET A 2 21.48 44.11 -11.96
C MET A 2 21.11 42.90 -12.84
N ASP A 3 21.57 42.86 -14.10
CA ASP A 3 21.26 41.75 -15.02
C ASP A 3 21.84 40.40 -14.61
N ASP A 4 22.99 40.40 -13.93
CA ASP A 4 23.62 39.15 -13.48
C ASP A 4 22.91 38.56 -12.26
N ASP A 5 22.33 39.41 -11.41
CA ASP A 5 21.55 38.97 -10.25
C ASP A 5 20.17 38.44 -10.65
N ILE A 6 19.54 39.06 -11.66
CA ILE A 6 18.30 38.55 -12.27
C ILE A 6 18.56 37.17 -12.90
N LYS A 7 19.61 37.01 -13.71
CA LYS A 7 19.99 35.73 -14.32
C LYS A 7 20.32 34.65 -13.29
N LYS A 8 20.98 35.00 -12.17
CA LYS A 8 21.24 34.05 -11.07
C LYS A 8 19.95 33.64 -10.36
N ALA A 9 19.02 34.57 -10.14
CA ALA A 9 17.72 34.28 -9.54
C ALA A 9 16.88 33.33 -10.43
N GLU A 10 16.86 33.55 -11.74
CA GLU A 10 16.19 32.66 -12.70
C GLU A 10 16.79 31.25 -12.70
N LYS A 11 18.12 31.12 -12.76
CA LYS A 11 18.80 29.81 -12.68
C LYS A 11 18.46 29.07 -11.38
N ARG A 12 18.42 29.79 -10.25
CA ARG A 12 18.04 29.22 -8.95
C ARG A 12 16.56 28.80 -8.93
N GLY A 13 15.67 29.59 -9.52
CA GLY A 13 14.25 29.26 -9.66
C GLY A 13 14.05 28.00 -10.48
N TYR A 14 14.70 27.90 -11.65
CA TYR A 14 14.65 26.72 -12.50
C TYR A 14 15.22 25.47 -11.82
N ALA A 15 16.38 25.57 -11.17
CA ALA A 15 16.98 24.47 -10.44
C ALA A 15 16.08 23.96 -9.29
N ARG A 16 15.43 24.88 -8.57
CA ARG A 16 14.43 24.53 -7.53
C ARG A 16 13.21 23.83 -8.12
N GLY A 17 12.66 24.34 -9.23
CA GLY A 17 11.52 23.72 -9.92
C GLY A 17 11.85 22.32 -10.43
N TYR A 18 13.02 22.15 -11.05
CA TYR A 18 13.50 20.84 -11.51
C TYR A 18 13.71 19.85 -10.35
N ALA A 19 14.32 20.29 -9.26
CA ALA A 19 14.50 19.47 -8.07
C ALA A 19 13.15 19.06 -7.45
N ALA A 20 12.19 19.99 -7.35
CA ALA A 20 10.85 19.70 -6.86
C ALA A 20 10.12 18.68 -7.75
N GLY A 21 10.19 18.84 -9.08
CA GLY A 21 9.61 17.89 -10.04
C GLY A 21 10.25 16.50 -9.95
N LYS A 22 11.58 16.43 -9.77
CA LYS A 22 12.30 15.17 -9.55
C LYS A 22 11.85 14.49 -8.25
N GLN A 23 11.74 15.24 -7.15
CA GLN A 23 11.28 14.70 -5.86
C GLN A 23 9.82 14.23 -5.92
N PHE A 24 8.95 14.97 -6.60
CA PHE A 24 7.56 14.56 -6.81
C PHE A 24 7.48 13.23 -7.57
N ARG A 25 8.24 13.09 -8.67
CA ARG A 25 8.28 11.85 -9.44
C ARG A 25 8.83 10.68 -8.63
N LEU A 26 9.91 10.90 -7.86
CA LEU A 26 10.48 9.88 -6.98
C LEU A 26 9.47 9.40 -5.93
N ARG A 27 8.75 10.33 -5.29
CA ARG A 27 7.69 9.98 -4.33
C ARG A 27 6.55 9.23 -4.98
N GLY A 28 6.12 9.63 -6.18
CA GLY A 28 5.09 8.92 -6.94
C GLY A 28 5.48 7.48 -7.25
N MET A 29 6.70 7.26 -7.76
CA MET A 29 7.22 5.92 -8.03
C MET A 29 7.36 5.07 -6.76
N GLN A 30 7.78 5.68 -5.64
CA GLN A 30 7.86 4.98 -4.36
C GLN A 30 6.47 4.59 -3.85
N ALA A 31 5.49 5.49 -3.91
CA ALA A 31 4.12 5.21 -3.49
C ALA A 31 3.50 4.08 -4.34
N GLU A 32 3.66 4.13 -5.66
CA GLU A 32 3.18 3.09 -6.56
C GLU A 32 3.83 1.74 -6.26
N ARG A 33 5.13 1.72 -6.00
CA ARG A 33 5.84 0.51 -5.59
C ARG A 33 5.30 -0.06 -4.28
N THR A 34 5.13 0.78 -3.26
CA THR A 34 4.57 0.35 -1.97
C THR A 34 3.17 -0.25 -2.14
N LEU A 35 2.30 0.38 -2.92
CA LEU A 35 0.96 -0.14 -3.20
C LEU A 35 1.00 -1.50 -3.89
N ARG A 36 1.89 -1.68 -4.88
CA ARG A 36 2.07 -2.98 -5.56
C ARG A 36 2.59 -4.06 -4.60
N GLU A 37 3.53 -3.71 -3.72
CA GLU A 37 4.07 -4.64 -2.72
C GLU A 37 3.03 -5.01 -1.64
N GLU A 38 2.18 -4.05 -1.24
CA GLU A 38 1.05 -4.28 -0.34
C GLU A 38 0.00 -5.19 -0.98
N GLN A 39 -0.39 -4.91 -2.22
CA GLN A 39 -1.34 -5.74 -2.96
C GLN A 39 -0.82 -7.16 -3.13
N ALA A 40 0.44 -7.32 -3.56
CA ALA A 40 1.04 -8.64 -3.75
C ALA A 40 1.14 -9.45 -2.45
N PHE A 41 1.39 -8.79 -1.32
CA PHE A 41 1.36 -9.45 -0.01
C PHE A 41 -0.07 -9.87 0.35
N TRP A 42 -1.03 -8.96 0.20
CA TRP A 42 -2.43 -9.22 0.49
C TRP A 42 -2.98 -10.38 -0.34
N ASP A 43 -2.72 -10.41 -1.65
CA ASP A 43 -3.17 -11.48 -2.55
C ASP A 43 -2.62 -12.85 -2.11
N ARG A 44 -1.34 -12.91 -1.74
CA ARG A 44 -0.71 -14.14 -1.24
C ARG A 44 -1.31 -14.58 0.08
N ALA A 45 -1.48 -13.64 1.03
CA ALA A 45 -2.09 -13.94 2.32
C ALA A 45 -3.54 -14.45 2.12
N TYR A 46 -4.33 -13.79 1.28
CA TYR A 46 -5.70 -14.17 0.96
C TYR A 46 -5.78 -15.59 0.40
N LEU A 47 -4.97 -15.91 -0.62
CA LEU A 47 -4.97 -17.25 -1.24
C LEU A 47 -4.55 -18.35 -0.26
N VAL A 48 -3.63 -18.06 0.66
CA VAL A 48 -3.22 -19.00 1.71
C VAL A 48 -4.31 -19.18 2.76
N LEU A 49 -5.00 -18.11 3.13
CA LEU A 49 -6.03 -18.11 4.19
C LEU A 49 -7.38 -18.64 3.72
N LEU A 50 -7.64 -18.62 2.41
CA LEU A 50 -8.94 -18.99 1.84
C LEU A 50 -9.37 -20.42 2.21
N PRO A 51 -8.54 -21.48 2.06
CA PRO A 51 -8.94 -22.83 2.46
C PRO A 51 -9.29 -22.92 3.95
N PHE A 52 -8.48 -22.31 4.81
CA PHE A 52 -8.74 -22.29 6.25
C PHE A 52 -10.07 -21.61 6.58
N ALA A 53 -10.40 -20.49 5.93
CA ALA A 53 -11.68 -19.83 6.12
C ALA A 53 -12.87 -20.69 5.68
N PHE A 54 -12.68 -21.59 4.70
CA PHE A 54 -13.71 -22.52 4.27
C PHE A 54 -13.94 -23.70 5.22
N GLU A 55 -12.93 -24.05 6.00
CA GLU A 55 -12.99 -25.13 7.00
C GLU A 55 -13.64 -24.67 8.32
N GLN A 56 -13.74 -23.36 8.58
CA GLN A 56 -14.34 -22.83 9.81
C GLN A 56 -15.87 -22.89 9.82
N GLN A 57 -16.42 -24.09 10.01
CA GLN A 57 -17.85 -24.30 10.18
C GLN A 57 -18.31 -23.95 11.60
N GLY A 58 -19.42 -23.23 11.72
CA GLY A 58 -20.01 -22.85 13.02
C GLY A 58 -19.34 -21.65 13.70
N TRP A 59 -18.36 -21.02 13.06
CA TRP A 59 -17.74 -19.80 13.56
C TRP A 59 -18.64 -18.59 13.37
N LYS A 60 -18.48 -17.62 14.27
CA LYS A 60 -19.08 -16.29 14.14
C LYS A 60 -17.98 -15.26 13.90
N PHE A 61 -18.24 -14.32 13.00
CA PHE A 61 -17.44 -13.12 12.81
C PHE A 61 -18.22 -11.95 13.37
N GLY A 62 -17.80 -11.43 14.53
CA GLY A 62 -18.65 -10.55 15.35
C GLY A 62 -19.93 -11.27 15.76
N ASP A 63 -21.08 -10.65 15.49
CA ASP A 63 -22.40 -11.25 15.76
C ASP A 63 -22.93 -12.11 14.59
N GLN A 64 -22.25 -12.13 13.44
CA GLN A 64 -22.71 -12.84 12.25
C GLN A 64 -22.16 -14.26 12.19
N ALA A 65 -23.04 -15.24 12.02
CA ALA A 65 -22.65 -16.62 11.78
C ALA A 65 -22.13 -16.79 10.33
N ILE A 66 -20.98 -17.45 10.20
CA ILE A 66 -20.36 -17.74 8.90
C ILE A 66 -21.05 -18.98 8.33
N THR A 67 -22.03 -18.77 7.48
CA THR A 67 -22.89 -19.86 6.97
C THR A 67 -22.79 -20.01 5.47
N LYS A 68 -22.50 -18.94 4.73
CA LYS A 68 -22.45 -18.94 3.27
C LYS A 68 -21.01 -18.90 2.75
N PRO A 69 -20.76 -19.39 1.52
CA PRO A 69 -19.46 -19.26 0.86
C PRO A 69 -18.92 -17.82 0.82
N GLN A 70 -19.79 -16.83 0.65
CA GLN A 70 -19.42 -15.42 0.61
C GLN A 70 -18.95 -14.87 1.96
N ASP A 71 -19.43 -15.45 3.07
CA ASP A 71 -18.97 -15.04 4.41
C ASP A 71 -17.54 -15.55 4.65
N ARG A 72 -17.20 -16.70 4.06
CA ARG A 72 -15.87 -17.30 4.14
C ARG A 72 -14.84 -16.55 3.31
N THR A 73 -15.21 -16.08 2.12
CA THR A 73 -14.34 -15.21 1.32
C THR A 73 -14.10 -13.87 2.02
N LYS A 74 -15.14 -13.29 2.65
CA LYS A 74 -14.99 -12.09 3.49
C LYS A 74 -14.06 -12.34 4.67
N LEU A 75 -14.22 -13.46 5.38
CA LEU A 75 -13.35 -13.82 6.50
C LEU A 75 -11.88 -13.89 6.08
N ALA A 76 -11.58 -14.56 4.96
CA ALA A 76 -10.23 -14.64 4.43
C ALA A 76 -9.66 -13.27 4.05
N ALA A 77 -10.49 -12.38 3.47
CA ALA A 77 -10.11 -11.01 3.13
C ALA A 77 -9.80 -10.16 4.37
N GLU A 78 -10.60 -10.27 5.43
CA GLU A 78 -10.38 -9.59 6.70
C GLU A 78 -9.09 -10.06 7.38
N TRP A 79 -8.83 -11.37 7.37
CA TRP A 79 -7.58 -11.92 7.89
C TRP A 79 -6.36 -11.51 7.06
N ALA A 80 -6.46 -11.47 5.74
CA ALA A 80 -5.39 -10.99 4.86
C ALA A 80 -5.09 -9.51 5.11
N THR A 81 -6.13 -8.69 5.31
CA THR A 81 -6.01 -7.28 5.67
C THR A 81 -5.35 -7.11 7.04
N THR A 82 -5.77 -7.90 8.03
CA THR A 82 -5.17 -7.90 9.37
C THR A 82 -3.70 -8.33 9.30
N ALA A 83 -3.37 -9.34 8.50
CA ALA A 83 -1.99 -9.76 8.27
C ALA A 83 -1.15 -8.65 7.63
N LEU A 84 -1.72 -7.92 6.65
CA LEU A 84 -1.05 -6.78 6.02
C LEU A 84 -0.78 -5.65 7.03
N GLN A 85 -1.72 -5.35 7.91
CA GLN A 85 -1.59 -4.29 8.93
C GLN A 85 -0.64 -4.66 10.06
N THR A 86 -0.66 -5.93 10.49
CA THR A 86 0.15 -6.43 11.61
C THR A 86 1.54 -6.87 11.19
N ARG A 87 1.82 -6.98 9.88
CA ARG A 87 3.16 -7.34 9.40
C ARG A 87 4.17 -6.37 9.99
N ARG A 88 5.09 -6.88 10.80
CA ARG A 88 6.26 -6.08 11.16
C ARG A 88 7.01 -5.81 9.86
N LEU A 89 7.27 -4.53 9.58
CA LEU A 89 8.23 -4.14 8.56
C LEU A 89 9.57 -4.74 8.97
N ARG A 90 9.87 -5.93 8.46
CA ARG A 90 11.20 -6.51 8.60
C ARG A 90 12.08 -5.69 7.66
N ARG A 91 12.71 -4.63 8.20
CA ARG A 91 13.77 -3.94 7.47
C ARG A 91 14.85 -4.99 7.19
N PRO A 92 15.28 -5.17 5.93
CA PRO A 92 16.48 -5.94 5.63
C PRO A 92 17.70 -5.27 6.28
#